data_AF-A0A7Y2T633-F1
#
_entry.id   AF-A0A7Y2T633-F1
#
_cell.length_a   1.000
_cell.length_b   1.000
_cell.length_c   1.000
_cell.angle_alpha   90.00
_cell.angle_beta   90.00
_cell.angle_gamma   90.00
#
_symmetry.space_group_name_H-M   'P 1'
#
loop_
_entity.id
_entity.type
_entity.pdbx_description
1 polymer ?
#
loop_
_entity_poly.entity_id
_entity_poly.type
_entity_poly.pdbx_seq_one_letter_code
_entity_poly.pdbx_strand_id
1 'polypeptide(L)' 'MLGLLVPILCINFLITYVEDRPGHDMRYAMDATQIRTELGWDPVVPLDQGLRQTVEWYLENRDWWLKLNPS' A
#
# COMPACT_ATOMS: atom_id res chain seq x y z
N MET A 1 28.72 -4.67 -12.74
CA MET A 1 27.41 -5.19 -13.22
C MET A 1 26.92 -6.32 -12.30
N LEU A 2 26.81 -6.08 -11.00
CA LEU A 2 26.47 -7.08 -9.96
C LEU A 2 25.71 -6.43 -8.79
N GLY A 3 24.88 -5.42 -9.07
CA GLY A 3 24.18 -4.62 -8.05
C GLY A 3 22.65 -4.76 -8.03
N LEU A 4 22.06 -5.55 -8.93
CA LEU A 4 20.59 -5.62 -9.11
C LEU A 4 19.97 -6.93 -8.57
N LEU A 5 20.77 -7.92 -8.17
CA LEU A 5 20.26 -9.24 -7.73
C LEU A 5 20.09 -9.38 -6.20
N VAL A 6 20.70 -8.50 -5.40
CA VAL A 6 20.63 -8.54 -3.93
C VAL A 6 19.26 -8.12 -3.34
N PRO A 7 18.58 -7.04 -3.80
CA PRO A 7 17.39 -6.55 -3.09
C PRO A 7 16.16 -7.46 -3.25
N ILE A 8 16.06 -8.18 -4.37
CA ILE A 8 14.89 -9.04 -4.67
C ILE A 8 14.88 -10.29 -3.77
N LEU A 9 16.06 -10.85 -3.45
CA LEU A 9 16.14 -12.06 -2.64
C LEU A 9 15.71 -11.83 -1.18
N CYS A 10 16.01 -10.64 -0.61
CA CYS A 10 15.67 -10.31 0.77
C CYS A 10 14.16 -10.09 1.01
N ILE A 11 13.41 -9.62 0.00
CA ILE A 11 11.97 -9.36 0.14
C ILE A 11 11.17 -10.65 0.32
N ASN A 12 11.53 -11.71 -0.40
CA ASN A 12 10.81 -12.99 -0.31
C ASN A 12 10.87 -13.61 1.10
N PHE A 13 11.91 -13.32 1.88
CA PHE A 13 12.02 -13.79 3.27
C PHE A 13 11.16 -12.99 4.27
N LEU A 14 10.62 -11.84 3.88
CA LEU A 14 9.73 -11.03 4.73
C LEU A 14 8.24 -11.36 4.53
N ILE A 15 7.91 -12.19 3.53
CA ILE A 15 6.53 -12.58 3.23
C ILE A 15 6.23 -13.92 3.91
N THR A 16 5.19 -13.95 4.74
CA THR A 16 4.65 -15.19 5.34
C THR A 16 3.19 -15.34 4.94
N TYR A 17 2.84 -16.45 4.29
CA TYR A 17 1.45 -16.77 4.00
C TYR A 17 0.80 -17.33 5.26
N VAL A 18 -0.38 -16.80 5.58
CA VAL A 18 -1.23 -17.23 6.69
C VAL A 18 -2.58 -17.65 6.14
N GLU A 19 -3.38 -18.35 6.94
CA GLU A 19 -4.75 -18.71 6.56
C GLU A 19 -5.57 -17.45 6.25
N ASP A 20 -6.35 -17.49 5.18
CA ASP A 20 -7.22 -16.38 4.80
C ASP A 20 -8.38 -16.24 5.79
N ARG A 21 -8.95 -15.04 5.89
CA ARG A 21 -10.08 -14.78 6.79
C ARG A 21 -11.39 -15.23 6.15
N PRO A 22 -12.31 -15.88 6.89
CA PRO A 22 -13.65 -16.18 6.39
C PRO A 22 -14.37 -14.90 5.93
N GLY A 23 -14.96 -14.93 4.74
CA GLY A 23 -15.71 -13.80 4.17
C GLY A 23 -14.85 -12.72 3.51
N HIS A 24 -13.59 -13.00 3.16
CA HIS A 24 -12.79 -12.10 2.36
C HIS A 24 -13.27 -12.11 0.89
N ASP A 25 -13.91 -11.02 0.46
CA ASP A 25 -14.27 -10.84 -0.94
C ASP A 25 -13.01 -10.74 -1.82
N MET A 26 -12.97 -11.53 -2.90
CA MET A 26 -11.78 -11.68 -3.75
C MET A 26 -11.44 -10.43 -4.56
N ARG A 27 -12.44 -9.62 -4.93
CA ARG A 27 -12.24 -8.49 -5.83
C ARG A 27 -13.29 -7.41 -5.64
N TYR A 28 -12.82 -6.21 -5.35
CA TYR A 28 -13.58 -4.98 -5.53
C TYR A 28 -12.98 -4.19 -6.69
N ALA A 29 -13.85 -3.63 -7.53
CA ALA A 29 -13.48 -2.72 -8.59
C ALA A 29 -14.56 -1.64 -8.70
N MET A 30 -14.14 -0.41 -9.00
CA MET A 30 -15.02 0.74 -9.14
C MET A 30 -14.76 1.40 -10.49
N ASP A 31 -15.84 1.77 -11.18
CA ASP A 31 -15.77 2.63 -12.36
C ASP A 31 -16.04 4.09 -11.96
N ALA A 32 -15.00 4.91 -12.03
CA ALA A 32 -15.06 6.34 -11.72
C ALA A 32 -15.34 7.22 -12.97
N THR A 33 -15.91 6.66 -14.04
CA THR A 33 -16.17 7.42 -15.28
C THR A 33 -17.12 8.58 -15.05
N GLN A 34 -18.18 8.39 -14.28
CA GLN A 34 -19.17 9.45 -14.04
C GLN A 34 -18.55 10.69 -13.37
N ILE A 35 -17.78 10.51 -12.29
CA ILE A 35 -17.17 11.64 -11.57
C ILE A 35 -16.09 12.35 -12.39
N ARG A 36 -15.36 11.60 -13.23
CA ARG A 36 -14.41 12.17 -14.21
C ARG A 36 -15.14 13.05 -15.22
N THR A 37 -16.25 12.59 -15.79
CA THR A 37 -16.95 13.31 -16.85
C THR A 37 -17.78 14.48 -16.33
N GLU A 38 -18.46 14.32 -15.21
CA GLU A 38 -19.42 15.31 -14.69
C GLU A 38 -18.74 16.38 -13.84
N LEU A 39 -17.69 16.02 -13.10
CA LEU A 39 -17.02 16.93 -12.16
C LEU A 39 -15.57 17.22 -12.55
N GLY A 40 -15.02 16.58 -13.59
CA GLY A 40 -13.62 16.76 -13.97
C GLY A 40 -12.63 16.24 -12.94
N TRP A 41 -13.07 15.34 -12.04
CA TRP A 41 -12.20 14.79 -11.01
C TRP A 41 -11.29 13.71 -11.59
N ASP A 42 -10.00 13.79 -11.28
CA ASP A 42 -9.05 12.71 -11.52
C ASP A 42 -8.09 12.57 -10.32
N PRO A 43 -7.57 11.36 -10.04
CA PRO A 43 -6.56 11.20 -9.00
C PRO A 43 -5.29 11.95 -9.39
N VAL A 44 -4.87 12.86 -8.52
CA VAL A 44 -3.64 13.66 -8.72
C VAL A 44 -2.37 12.97 -8.21
N VAL A 45 -2.53 11.87 -7.45
CA VAL A 45 -1.42 11.08 -6.90
C VAL A 45 -1.48 9.66 -7.47
N PRO A 46 -0.47 9.23 -8.24
CA PRO A 46 -0.30 7.84 -8.65
C PRO A 46 -0.13 6.89 -7.46
N LEU A 47 -0.55 5.63 -7.61
CA LEU A 47 -0.56 4.66 -6.52
C LEU A 47 0.83 4.42 -5.91
N ASP A 48 1.86 4.29 -6.74
CA ASP A 48 3.24 4.07 -6.32
C ASP A 48 3.79 5.26 -5.52
N GLN A 49 3.49 6.48 -5.96
CA GLN A 49 3.82 7.70 -5.21
C GLN A 49 3.08 7.74 -3.87
N GLY A 50 1.77 7.48 -3.87
CA GLY A 50 0.95 7.47 -2.65
C GLY A 50 1.42 6.42 -1.63
N LEU A 51 1.78 5.22 -2.09
CA LEU A 51 2.34 4.17 -1.24
C LEU A 51 3.69 4.59 -0.62
N ARG A 52 4.58 5.21 -1.41
CA ARG A 52 5.86 5.73 -0.89
C ARG A 52 5.64 6.76 0.22
N GLN A 53 4.80 7.77 -0.05
CA GLN A 53 4.49 8.82 0.92
C GLN A 53 3.84 8.26 2.18
N THR A 54 3.00 7.23 2.04
CA THR A 54 2.38 6.54 3.18
C THR A 54 3.45 5.88 4.05
N VAL A 55 4.37 5.12 3.46
CA VAL A 55 5.47 4.47 4.22
C VAL A 55 6.33 5.51 4.93
N GLU A 56 6.71 6.60 4.25
CA GLU A 56 7.48 7.70 4.83
C GLU A 56 6.75 8.31 6.04
N TRP A 57 5.44 8.56 5.91
CA TRP A 57 4.63 9.08 7.00
C TRP A 57 4.65 8.14 8.24
N TYR A 58 4.53 6.83 8.06
CA TYR A 58 4.56 5.87 9.18
C TYR A 58 5.92 5.82 9.90
N LEU A 59 7.01 6.04 9.16
CA LEU A 59 8.36 6.10 9.74
C LEU A 59 8.55 7.39 10.57
N GLU A 60 8.04 8.51 10.06
CA GLU A 60 8.17 9.82 10.71
C GLU A 60 7.22 10.00 11.90
N ASN A 61 6.07 9.31 11.91
CA ASN A 61 5.00 9.49 12.90
C ASN A 61 4.88 8.29 13.86
N ARG A 62 6.02 7.77 14.34
CA ARG A 62 6.06 6.57 15.19
C ARG A 62 5.23 6.68 16.47
N ASP A 63 5.28 7.84 17.13
CA ASP A 63 4.53 8.11 18.36
C ASP A 63 3.02 8.04 18.17
N TRP A 64 2.53 8.21 16.93
CA TRP A 64 1.10 8.15 16.63
C TRP A 64 0.57 6.72 16.72
N TRP A 65 1.17 5.78 15.98
CA TRP A 65 0.66 4.40 15.93
C TRP A 65 1.09 3.57 17.14
N LEU A 66 2.23 3.87 17.78
CA LEU A 66 2.66 3.17 19.00
C LEU A 66 1.63 3.29 20.14
N LYS A 67 0.89 4.41 20.20
CA LYS A 67 -0.17 4.59 21.20
C LYS A 67 -1.38 3.69 20.97
N LEU A 68 -1.61 3.25 19.72
CA LEU A 68 -2.74 2.39 19.34
C LEU A 68 -2.44 0.92 19.62
N ASN A 69 -1.18 0.53 19.49
CA ASN A 69 -0.72 -0.81 19.83
C ASN A 69 0.66 -0.71 20.51
N PRO A 70 0.69 -0.51 21.84
CA PRO A 70 1.93 -0.44 22.62
C PRO A 70 2.41 -1.86 22.92
N SER A 71 2.72 -2.64 21.89
CA SER A 71 3.43 -3.91 22.00
C SER A 71 4.89 -3.71 22.40
#